data_AF-A0A251VS08-F1
#
_entry.id   AF-A0A251VS08-F1
#
_cell.length_a   1.000
_cell.length_b   1.000
_cell.length_c   1.000
_cell.angle_alpha   90.00
_cell.angle_beta   90.00
_cell.angle_gamma   90.00
#
_symmetry.space_group_name_H-M   'P 1'
#
loop_
_entity.id
_entity.type
_entity.pdbx_description
1 polymer ?
#
loop_
_entity_poly.entity_id
_entity_poly.type
_entity_poly.pdbx_seq_one_letter_code
_entity_poly.pdbx_strand_id
1 'polypeptide(L)'
;MVPVISSFFTPKVHPQIQHLPIFDRFSRLFEPSSPLLGYRFSISAFARLPSGFYQISDLMAEEAPFRPREQLIEKQRLFQSIHKHTHLKSPADKITSVAIPLALAGSCLFLIGRGIYNMSHGIGKKE
;
A
#
# COMPACT_ATOMS: atom_id res chain seq x y z
N MET A 1 16.26 3.06 21.73
CA MET A 1 14.94 3.70 21.56
C MET A 1 14.13 2.87 20.57
N VAL A 2 13.16 2.16 21.11
CA VAL A 2 12.10 1.32 20.48
C VAL A 2 11.07 2.30 19.85
N PRO A 3 10.19 2.01 18.83
CA PRO A 3 9.40 0.79 18.69
C PRO A 3 8.99 0.26 17.28
N VAL A 4 8.62 -1.03 17.25
CA VAL A 4 7.38 -1.60 16.65
C VAL A 4 7.10 -1.32 15.17
N ILE A 5 7.58 -2.17 14.27
CA ILE A 5 6.86 -2.59 13.04
C ILE A 5 7.29 -4.03 12.69
N SER A 6 6.77 -5.04 13.37
CA SER A 6 7.06 -6.47 13.10
C SER A 6 5.78 -7.30 13.10
N SER A 7 4.75 -6.89 12.36
CA SER A 7 3.47 -7.63 12.36
C SER A 7 2.71 -7.62 11.04
N PHE A 8 3.38 -7.40 9.90
CA PHE A 8 2.68 -7.38 8.60
C PHE A 8 3.52 -8.00 7.49
N PHE A 9 3.83 -9.30 7.56
CA PHE A 9 3.82 -10.20 6.39
C PHE A 9 4.17 -11.64 6.81
N THR A 10 3.21 -12.36 7.35
CA THR A 10 3.20 -13.82 7.20
C THR A 10 2.18 -14.14 6.12
N PRO A 11 2.58 -14.45 4.87
CA PRO A 11 1.62 -14.96 3.91
C PRO A 11 1.13 -16.32 4.44
N LYS A 12 -0.16 -16.42 4.79
CA LYS A 12 -0.78 -17.70 5.13
C LYS A 12 -0.99 -18.48 3.83
N VAL A 13 0.04 -19.23 3.43
CA VAL A 13 0.01 -20.05 2.22
C VAL A 13 -0.95 -21.23 2.43
N HIS A 14 -1.86 -21.40 1.47
CA HIS A 14 -2.86 -22.46 1.46
C HIS A 14 -2.16 -23.84 1.40
N PRO A 15 -2.61 -24.86 2.18
CA PRO A 15 -1.88 -26.11 2.36
C PRO A 15 -1.64 -26.91 1.07
N GLN A 16 -2.39 -26.61 0.00
CA GLN A 16 -2.26 -27.27 -1.31
C GLN A 16 -1.09 -26.76 -2.18
N ILE A 17 -0.34 -25.73 -1.76
CA ILE A 17 0.73 -25.13 -2.59
C ILE A 17 2.14 -25.53 -2.13
N GLN A 18 2.25 -26.17 -0.96
CA GLN A 18 3.53 -26.49 -0.31
C GLN A 18 4.34 -27.58 -1.02
N HIS A 19 3.70 -28.44 -1.82
CA HIS A 19 4.36 -29.58 -2.47
C HIS A 19 4.93 -29.28 -3.87
N LEU A 20 4.79 -28.03 -4.35
CA LEU A 20 5.32 -27.63 -5.64
C LEU A 20 6.83 -27.34 -5.53
N PRO A 21 7.68 -27.88 -6.43
CA PRO A 21 9.14 -27.67 -6.39
C PRO A 21 9.56 -26.19 -6.56
N ILE A 22 8.64 -25.35 -7.04
CA ILE A 22 8.77 -23.90 -7.13
C ILE A 22 8.74 -23.25 -5.74
N PHE A 23 7.93 -23.77 -4.81
CA PHE A 23 7.79 -23.23 -3.47
C PHE A 23 9.07 -23.47 -2.65
N ASP A 24 9.63 -24.68 -2.74
CA ASP A 24 10.91 -25.07 -2.13
C ASP A 24 12.12 -24.27 -2.64
N ARG A 25 12.05 -23.75 -3.86
CA ARG A 25 13.11 -22.93 -4.43
C ARG A 25 12.94 -21.45 -4.09
N PHE A 26 11.70 -21.00 -3.94
CA PHE A 26 11.38 -19.63 -3.52
C PHE A 26 11.67 -19.40 -2.03
N SER A 27 11.40 -20.41 -1.18
CA SER A 27 11.71 -20.36 0.25
C SER A 27 13.22 -20.35 0.54
N ARG A 28 14.06 -20.95 -0.32
CA ARG A 28 15.52 -20.86 -0.23
C ARG A 28 16.10 -19.49 -0.57
N LEU A 29 15.36 -18.63 -1.28
CA LEU A 29 15.75 -17.22 -1.47
C LEU A 29 15.56 -16.39 -0.19
N PHE A 30 14.83 -16.93 0.79
CA PHE A 30 14.55 -16.35 2.09
C PHE A 30 15.14 -17.16 3.24
N GLU A 31 16.26 -17.86 2.99
CA GLU A 31 16.94 -18.61 4.04
C GLU A 31 17.65 -17.65 5.00
N PRO A 32 17.33 -17.65 6.31
CA PRO A 32 17.98 -16.78 7.28
C PRO A 32 19.36 -17.32 7.63
N SER A 33 20.41 -16.82 6.98
CA SER A 33 21.78 -17.04 7.45
C SER A 33 22.04 -16.15 8.67
N SER A 34 21.87 -16.74 9.85
CA SER A 34 22.21 -16.27 11.21
C SER A 34 21.25 -15.25 11.88
N PRO A 35 20.96 -15.40 13.18
CA PRO A 35 19.95 -14.61 13.90
C PRO A 35 20.41 -13.21 14.35
N LEU A 36 21.60 -12.72 13.96
CA LEU A 36 22.18 -11.49 14.51
C LEU A 36 22.60 -10.42 13.50
N LEU A 37 22.24 -10.53 12.22
CA LEU A 37 22.44 -9.44 11.28
C LEU A 37 21.32 -9.48 10.22
N GLY A 38 20.63 -8.35 10.07
CA GLY A 38 19.40 -8.22 9.28
C GLY A 38 19.51 -8.69 7.83
N TYR A 39 18.34 -9.03 7.26
CA TYR A 39 18.15 -9.44 5.88
C TYR A 39 18.84 -8.49 4.90
N ARG A 40 20.00 -8.88 4.39
CA ARG A 40 20.68 -8.17 3.31
C ARG A 40 20.10 -8.68 2.00
N PHE A 41 19.20 -7.90 1.40
CA PHE A 41 18.65 -8.18 0.07
C PHE A 41 19.79 -8.20 -0.95
N SER A 42 20.20 -9.40 -1.39
CA SER A 42 21.32 -9.57 -2.31
C SER A 42 20.82 -9.53 -3.76
N ILE A 43 20.95 -8.37 -4.41
CA ILE A 43 20.60 -8.16 -5.82
C ILE A 43 21.41 -9.11 -6.74
N SER A 44 22.58 -9.60 -6.32
CA SER A 44 23.41 -10.51 -7.12
C SER A 44 22.80 -11.92 -7.30
N ALA A 45 21.80 -12.31 -6.51
CA ALA A 45 21.05 -13.56 -6.72
C ALA A 45 20.13 -13.48 -7.96
N PHE A 46 19.72 -12.27 -8.35
CA PHE A 46 18.88 -12.04 -9.54
C PHE A 46 19.67 -12.27 -10.85
N ALA A 47 20.99 -12.08 -10.83
CA ALA A 47 21.86 -12.26 -11.99
C ALA A 47 22.10 -13.74 -12.37
N ARG A 48 21.54 -14.70 -11.62
CA ARG A 48 21.70 -16.13 -11.85
C ARG A 48 20.37 -16.84 -12.08
N LEU A 49 19.43 -16.17 -12.75
CA LEU A 49 18.19 -16.80 -13.21
C LEU A 49 18.44 -17.54 -14.54
N PRO A 50 17.89 -18.76 -14.71
CA PRO A 50 18.05 -19.54 -15.93
C PRO A 50 17.41 -18.81 -17.12
N SER A 51 17.98 -19.02 -18.30
CA SER A 51 17.55 -18.50 -19.61
C SER A 51 16.08 -18.75 -19.97
N GLY A 52 15.34 -19.58 -19.22
CA GLY A 52 13.89 -19.77 -19.36
C GLY A 52 13.02 -18.65 -18.78
N PHE A 53 13.56 -17.73 -17.98
CA PHE A 53 12.78 -16.58 -17.48
C PHE A 53 12.44 -15.54 -18.57
N TYR A 54 13.25 -15.47 -19.62
CA TYR A 54 12.98 -14.59 -20.75
C TYR A 54 11.75 -15.04 -21.56
N GLN A 55 11.46 -16.34 -21.64
CA GLN A 55 10.28 -16.85 -22.35
C GLN A 55 8.94 -16.46 -21.70
N ILE A 56 8.90 -16.37 -20.37
CA ILE A 56 7.67 -15.98 -19.65
C ILE A 56 7.36 -14.49 -19.89
N SER A 57 8.39 -13.69 -20.15
CA SER A 57 8.24 -12.25 -20.38
C SER A 57 7.59 -11.95 -21.75
N ASP A 58 7.93 -12.73 -22.77
CA ASP A 58 7.36 -12.59 -24.12
C ASP A 58 5.88 -13.06 -24.18
N LEU A 59 5.51 -14.08 -23.41
CA LEU A 59 4.11 -14.55 -23.29
C LEU A 59 3.19 -13.60 -22.50
N MET A 60 3.75 -12.68 -21.72
CA MET A 60 2.98 -11.68 -20.96
C MET A 60 2.69 -10.41 -21.78
N ALA A 61 3.11 -10.36 -23.06
CA ALA A 61 3.00 -9.20 -23.94
C ALA A 61 1.91 -9.34 -25.03
N GLU A 62 1.00 -10.31 -24.91
CA GLU A 62 0.07 -10.67 -26.00
C GLU A 62 -1.08 -9.66 -26.21
N GLU A 63 -1.33 -8.77 -25.24
CA GLU A 63 -2.20 -7.59 -25.41
C GLU A 63 -1.53 -6.36 -24.79
N ALA A 64 -1.27 -5.34 -25.61
CA ALA A 64 -0.70 -4.09 -25.11
C ALA A 64 -1.71 -3.44 -24.14
N PRO A 65 -1.27 -2.94 -22.97
CA PRO A 65 -2.18 -2.31 -22.02
C PRO A 65 -2.98 -1.19 -22.70
N PHE A 66 -4.28 -1.06 -22.35
CA PHE A 66 -5.22 -0.10 -22.94
C PHE A 66 -4.75 1.37 -22.91
N ARG A 67 -3.70 1.68 -22.14
CA ARG A 67 -3.07 2.99 -22.07
C ARG A 67 -1.56 2.86 -22.32
N PRO A 68 -0.97 3.76 -23.13
CA PRO A 68 0.47 3.83 -23.34
C PRO A 68 1.22 4.02 -22.01
N ARG A 69 2.33 3.31 -21.83
CA ARG A 69 3.10 3.29 -20.57
C ARG A 69 3.81 4.62 -20.30
N GLU A 70 3.99 5.44 -21.33
CA GLU A 70 4.58 6.78 -21.30
C GLU A 70 3.84 7.69 -20.31
N GLN A 71 2.50 7.61 -20.26
CA GLN A 71 1.67 8.40 -19.35
C GLN A 71 1.91 8.02 -17.88
N LEU A 72 2.16 6.74 -17.60
CA LEU A 72 2.46 6.27 -16.24
C LEU A 72 3.85 6.72 -15.80
N ILE A 73 4.84 6.65 -16.69
CA ILE A 73 6.22 7.07 -16.38
C ILE A 73 6.27 8.56 -16.08
N GLU A 74 5.53 9.39 -16.82
CA GLU A 74 5.44 10.83 -16.56
C GLU A 74 4.84 11.13 -15.19
N LYS A 75 3.72 10.47 -14.84
CA LYS A 75 3.09 10.61 -13.51
C LYS A 75 4.00 10.09 -12.40
N GLN A 76 4.72 9.00 -12.63
CA GLN A 76 5.70 8.46 -11.67
C GLN A 76 6.83 9.44 -11.43
N ARG A 77 7.42 10.03 -12.48
CA ARG A 77 8.45 11.08 -12.34
C ARG A 77 7.94 12.28 -11.56
N LEU A 78 6.73 12.76 -11.85
CA LEU A 78 6.10 13.88 -11.13
C LEU A 78 5.87 13.55 -9.64
N PHE A 79 5.33 12.38 -9.31
CA PHE A 79 5.05 12.02 -7.91
C PHE A 79 6.28 11.60 -7.11
N GLN A 80 7.37 11.21 -7.78
CA GLN A 80 8.65 10.88 -7.16
C GLN A 80 9.53 12.12 -6.93
N SER A 81 9.41 13.17 -7.75
CA SER A 81 10.17 14.42 -7.54
C SER A 81 9.65 15.26 -6.37
N ILE A 82 8.41 15.04 -5.93
CA ILE A 82 7.76 15.80 -4.86
C ILE A 82 8.06 15.17 -3.49
N HIS A 83 8.81 15.89 -2.66
CA HIS A 83 9.12 15.53 -1.27
C HIS A 83 8.00 15.95 -0.30
N LYS A 84 6.79 15.39 -0.47
CA LYS A 84 5.63 15.60 0.43
C LYS A 84 5.03 14.26 0.86
N HIS A 85 4.24 14.27 1.93
CA HIS A 85 3.46 13.11 2.35
C HIS A 85 2.48 12.67 1.25
N THR A 86 2.21 11.36 1.18
CA THR A 86 1.46 10.71 0.09
C THR A 86 0.10 11.36 -0.20
N HIS A 87 -0.62 11.80 0.84
CA HIS A 87 -1.95 12.41 0.72
C HIS A 87 -1.93 13.91 0.34
N LEU A 88 -0.76 14.52 0.14
CA LEU A 88 -0.59 15.93 -0.23
C LEU A 88 0.27 16.11 -1.50
N LYS A 89 0.44 15.04 -2.27
CA LYS A 89 1.30 15.05 -3.46
C LYS A 89 0.64 15.82 -4.61
N SER A 90 -0.64 15.56 -4.87
CA SER A 90 -1.40 16.27 -5.90
C SER A 90 -2.12 17.51 -5.34
N PRO A 91 -2.33 18.57 -6.15
CA PRO A 91 -3.23 19.66 -5.80
C PRO A 91 -4.67 19.17 -5.53
N ALA A 92 -5.14 18.18 -6.30
CA ALA A 92 -6.44 17.56 -6.09
C ALA A 92 -6.53 16.87 -4.72
N ASP A 93 -5.43 16.26 -4.27
CA ASP A 93 -5.37 15.56 -2.99
C ASP A 93 -5.57 16.52 -1.82
N LYS A 94 -5.22 17.81 -1.93
CA LYS A 94 -5.52 18.79 -0.86
C LYS A 94 -7.02 18.98 -0.66
N ILE A 95 -7.79 18.98 -1.75
CA ILE A 95 -9.23 19.17 -1.68
C ILE A 95 -9.86 17.92 -1.05
N THR A 96 -9.47 16.74 -1.52
CA THR A 96 -10.07 15.47 -1.10
C THR A 96 -9.61 14.99 0.28
N SER A 97 -8.37 15.27 0.68
CA SER A 97 -7.82 14.82 1.97
C SER A 97 -7.90 15.85 3.10
N VAL A 98 -8.00 17.16 2.77
CA VAL A 98 -8.05 18.22 3.78
C VAL A 98 -9.40 18.92 3.77
N ALA A 99 -9.79 19.54 2.67
CA ALA A 99 -10.97 20.42 2.68
C ALA A 99 -12.27 19.65 2.93
N ILE A 100 -12.54 18.59 2.16
CA ILE A 100 -13.78 17.80 2.29
C ILE A 100 -13.86 17.13 3.67
N PRO A 101 -12.84 16.38 4.13
CA PRO A 101 -12.93 15.70 5.42
C PRO A 101 -13.01 16.67 6.60
N LEU A 102 -12.34 17.83 6.53
CA LEU A 102 -12.36 18.82 7.61
C LEU A 102 -13.70 19.55 7.69
N ALA A 103 -14.29 19.92 6.55
CA ALA A 103 -15.64 20.48 6.52
C ALA A 103 -16.69 19.48 7.02
N LEU A 104 -16.58 18.22 6.61
CA LEU A 104 -17.48 17.15 7.04
C LEU A 104 -17.33 16.86 8.54
N ALA A 105 -16.10 16.73 9.04
CA ALA A 105 -15.84 16.52 10.45
C ALA A 105 -16.37 17.68 11.30
N GLY A 106 -16.14 18.92 10.86
CA GLY A 106 -16.66 20.12 11.52
C GLY A 106 -18.18 20.15 11.59
N SER A 107 -18.88 19.83 10.50
CA SER A 107 -20.34 19.78 10.48
C SER A 107 -20.89 18.66 11.36
N CYS A 108 -20.29 17.47 11.33
CA CYS A 108 -20.65 16.37 12.22
C CYS A 108 -20.48 16.75 13.69
N LEU A 109 -19.32 17.30 14.08
CA LEU A 109 -19.06 17.72 15.45
C LEU A 109 -20.06 18.79 15.92
N PHE A 110 -20.38 19.76 15.06
CA PHE A 110 -21.37 20.78 15.37
C PHE A 110 -22.75 20.19 15.65
N LEU A 111 -23.22 19.27 14.78
CA LEU A 111 -24.51 18.62 14.95
C LEU A 111 -24.56 17.73 16.19
N ILE A 112 -23.49 16.99 16.48
CA ILE A 112 -23.36 16.18 17.70
C ILE A 112 -23.42 17.07 18.93
N GLY A 113 -22.65 18.16 18.96
CA GLY A 113 -22.64 19.10 20.08
C GLY A 113 -24.01 19.72 20.33
N ARG A 114 -24.69 20.18 19.26
CA ARG A 114 -26.06 20.69 19.36
C ARG A 114 -27.04 19.63 19.84
N GLY A 115 -26.91 18.39 19.34
CA GLY A 115 -27.74 17.27 19.76
C GLY A 115 -27.63 16.99 21.26
N ILE A 116 -26.41 16.88 21.77
CA ILE A 116 -26.13 16.67 23.20
C ILE A 116 -26.63 17.86 24.03
N TYR A 117 -26.41 19.09 23.56
CA TYR A 117 -26.90 20.29 24.24
C TYR A 117 -28.43 20.30 24.36
N ASN A 118 -29.14 20.05 23.26
CA ASN A 118 -30.60 20.02 23.25
C ASN A 118 -31.15 18.91 24.15
N MET A 119 -30.55 17.72 24.11
CA MET A 119 -30.92 16.59 24.98
C MET A 119 -30.68 16.89 26.46
N SER A 120 -29.53 17.48 26.82
CA SER A 120 -29.17 17.80 28.20
C SER A 120 -30.03 18.92 28.80
N HIS A 121 -30.49 19.87 27.99
CA HIS A 121 -31.34 20.98 28.44
C HIS A 121 -32.85 20.71 28.25
N GLY A 122 -33.23 19.53 27.74
CA GLY A 122 -34.63 19.17 27.51
C GLY A 122 -35.33 20.00 26.43
N ILE A 123 -34.56 20.63 25.52
CA ILE A 123 -35.04 21.53 24.46
C ILE A 123 -35.33 20.72 23.19
N GLY A 124 -36.40 21.07 22.46
CA GLY A 124 -36.71 20.48 21.15
C GLY A 124 -37.64 19.27 21.18
N LYS A 125 -38.42 19.09 22.26
CA LYS A 125 -39.56 18.19 22.27
C LYS A 125 -40.61 18.74 21.30
N LYS A 126 -41.09 17.91 20.38
CA LYS A 126 -42.30 18.21 19.61
C LYS A 126 -43.50 17.96 20.50
N GLU A 127 -44.48 18.86 20.42
CA GLU A 127 -45.81 18.69 21.03
C GLU A 127 -46.52 17.47 20.45
#